data_AF-A0A8X6QD07-F1
#
_entry.id   AF-A0A8X6QD07-F1
#
_cell.length_a   1.000
_cell.length_b   1.000
_cell.length_c   1.000
_cell.angle_alpha   90.00
_cell.angle_beta   90.00
_cell.angle_gamma   90.00
#
_symmetry.space_group_name_H-M   'P 1'
#
loop_
_entity.id
_entity.type
_entity.pdbx_description
1 polymer ?
#
loop_
_entity_poly.entity_id
_entity_poly.type
_entity_poly.pdbx_seq_one_letter_code
_entity_poly.pdbx_strand_id
1 'polypeptide(L)'
;MEIYVHNISQDGAKLWSWAVPDEQENKSKITTNFIFDYERYVYVTCYSTNLRIYSKEEVETTIFNGTFHSTHVLNTFEIEIRENETVYPWTVPQIMLSIHSPFDPVYPFYEAEYLKLGHMYLISIRIEEEHLLEYPYQTNCTDYEYLWEKNNKTGPRSQKMCTDWCFWNYLKPCDYCDEGVIIEEKPIWICEYV
;
A
#
# COMPACT_ATOMS: atom_id res chain seq x y z
N MET A 1 7.77 -0.10 9.70
CA MET A 1 6.33 -0.23 10.00
C MET A 1 6.06 -1.69 10.29
N GLU A 2 5.47 -1.98 11.45
CA GLU A 2 5.10 -3.34 11.83
C GLU A 2 3.57 -3.47 11.84
N ILE A 3 3.06 -4.56 11.27
CA ILE A 3 1.62 -4.87 11.18
C ILE A 3 1.35 -6.09 12.04
N TYR A 4 0.38 -5.97 12.94
CA TYR A 4 -0.08 -7.05 13.80
C TYR A 4 -1.53 -7.39 13.46
N VAL A 5 -1.74 -8.58 12.89
CA VAL A 5 -3.07 -9.05 12.48
C VAL A 5 -3.61 -10.04 13.50
N HIS A 6 -4.67 -9.67 14.20
CA HIS A 6 -5.33 -10.52 15.20
C HIS A 6 -6.68 -10.98 14.68
N ASN A 7 -6.87 -12.30 14.56
CA ASN A 7 -8.17 -12.89 14.30
C ASN A 7 -8.99 -12.90 15.59
N ILE A 8 -10.15 -12.24 15.58
CA ILE A 8 -11.02 -12.14 16.74
C ILE A 8 -12.34 -12.88 16.48
N SER A 9 -12.85 -13.57 17.50
CA SER A 9 -14.19 -14.15 17.42
C SER A 9 -15.24 -13.05 17.42
N GLN A 10 -16.44 -13.33 16.90
CA GLN A 10 -17.55 -12.36 16.92
C GLN A 10 -17.93 -11.92 18.35
N ASP A 11 -17.81 -12.82 19.32
CA ASP A 11 -18.03 -12.49 20.74
C ASP A 11 -16.87 -11.69 21.34
N GLY A 12 -15.64 -11.92 20.87
CA GLY A 12 -14.49 -11.09 21.16
C GLY A 12 -14.67 -9.66 20.64
N ALA A 13 -15.19 -9.50 19.42
CA ALA A 13 -15.47 -8.19 18.82
C ALA A 13 -16.50 -7.36 19.61
N LYS A 14 -17.53 -8.01 20.17
CA LYS A 14 -18.51 -7.35 21.04
C LYS A 14 -17.87 -6.76 22.30
N LEU A 15 -16.76 -7.33 22.78
CA LEU A 15 -15.99 -6.78 23.90
C LEU A 15 -15.14 -5.56 23.52
N TRP A 16 -15.01 -5.22 22.24
CA TRP A 16 -14.35 -4.01 21.74
C TRP A 16 -15.34 -2.99 21.15
N SER A 17 -16.64 -3.30 21.17
CA SER A 17 -17.69 -2.46 20.60
C SER A 17 -17.84 -1.08 21.26
N TRP A 18 -17.34 -0.91 22.49
CA TRP A 18 -17.26 0.39 23.18
C TRP A 18 -16.04 1.24 22.79
N ALA A 19 -15.10 0.67 22.02
CA ALA A 19 -13.92 1.36 21.48
C ALA A 19 -14.01 1.65 19.98
N VAL A 20 -15.08 1.19 19.31
CA VAL A 20 -15.43 1.65 17.95
C VAL A 20 -16.18 2.96 18.15
N PRO A 21 -15.56 4.13 17.89
CA PRO A 21 -16.24 5.40 18.06
C PRO A 21 -17.45 5.46 17.11
N ASP A 22 -18.47 6.24 17.47
CA ASP A 22 -19.56 6.59 16.57
C ASP A 22 -19.00 6.93 15.19
N GLU A 23 -19.52 6.20 14.21
CA GLU A 23 -19.32 6.26 12.77
C GLU A 23 -18.88 7.65 12.26
N GLN A 24 -17.59 7.97 12.41
CA GLN A 24 -16.96 8.94 11.54
C GLN A 24 -16.78 8.22 10.21
N GLU A 25 -17.83 8.27 9.37
CA GLU A 25 -17.77 7.95 7.95
C GLU A 25 -16.74 8.86 7.28
N ASN A 26 -15.46 8.62 7.53
CA ASN A 26 -14.43 9.09 6.64
C ASN A 26 -14.52 8.18 5.42
N LYS A 27 -15.47 8.49 4.53
CA LYS A 27 -15.63 7.87 3.21
C LYS A 27 -14.39 8.22 2.38
N SER A 28 -13.27 7.60 2.72
CA SER A 28 -12.04 7.70 1.96
C SER A 28 -12.34 7.20 0.55
N LYS A 29 -12.06 8.04 -0.45
CA LYS A 29 -12.24 7.67 -1.85
C LYS A 29 -11.41 6.41 -2.14
N ILE A 30 -12.10 5.31 -2.48
CA ILE A 30 -11.47 4.06 -2.88
C ILE A 30 -11.02 4.18 -4.34
N THR A 31 -9.79 3.80 -4.61
CA THR A 31 -9.22 3.66 -5.95
C THR A 31 -9.00 2.20 -6.28
N THR A 32 -9.46 1.78 -7.45
CA THR A 32 -9.27 0.42 -7.97
C THR A 32 -8.14 0.41 -8.98
N ASN A 33 -7.15 -0.46 -8.76
CA ASN A 33 -6.03 -0.69 -9.67
C ASN A 33 -5.93 -2.19 -9.99
N PHE A 34 -5.20 -2.53 -11.05
CA PHE A 34 -4.95 -3.91 -11.44
C PHE A 34 -3.44 -4.16 -11.46
N ILE A 35 -3.02 -5.31 -10.93
CA ILE A 35 -1.62 -5.75 -10.96
C ILE A 35 -1.58 -7.07 -11.70
N PHE A 36 -0.67 -7.21 -12.66
CA PHE A 36 -0.41 -8.47 -13.35
C PHE A 36 0.73 -9.21 -12.67
N ASP A 37 0.53 -10.48 -12.38
CA ASP A 37 1.60 -11.39 -11.95
C ASP A 37 2.05 -12.27 -13.11
N TYR A 38 3.31 -12.11 -13.53
CA TYR A 38 3.91 -12.90 -14.60
C TYR A 38 4.15 -14.36 -14.21
N GLU A 39 4.41 -14.65 -12.93
CA GLU A 39 4.69 -16.02 -12.50
C GLU A 39 3.43 -16.88 -12.53
N ARG A 40 2.30 -16.34 -12.04
CA ARG A 40 1.01 -17.04 -12.01
C ARG A 40 0.14 -16.74 -13.22
N TYR A 41 0.51 -15.76 -14.03
CA TYR A 41 -0.22 -15.30 -15.21
C TYR A 41 -1.66 -14.86 -14.87
N VAL A 42 -1.81 -14.09 -13.78
CA VAL A 42 -3.11 -13.63 -13.26
C VAL A 42 -3.13 -12.12 -13.03
N TYR A 43 -4.29 -11.52 -13.27
CA TYR A 43 -4.59 -10.16 -12.80
C TYR A 43 -5.19 -10.19 -11.40
N VAL A 44 -4.70 -9.30 -10.53
CA VAL A 44 -5.26 -9.04 -9.21
C VAL A 44 -5.87 -7.65 -9.18
N THR A 45 -7.12 -7.58 -8.73
CA THR A 45 -7.80 -6.32 -8.46
C THR A 45 -7.39 -5.82 -7.06
N CYS A 46 -6.83 -4.61 -7.00
CA CYS A 46 -6.42 -3.95 -5.77
C CYS A 46 -7.35 -2.79 -5.47
N TYR A 47 -7.95 -2.80 -4.27
CA TYR A 47 -8.71 -1.67 -3.74
C TYR A 47 -7.84 -0.94 -2.72
N SER A 48 -7.65 0.35 -2.93
CA SER A 48 -6.72 1.15 -2.13
C SER A 48 -7.39 2.43 -1.66
N THR A 49 -7.02 2.87 -0.45
CA THR A 49 -7.39 4.16 0.10
C THR A 49 -6.15 5.00 0.27
N ASN A 50 -6.22 6.29 -0.06
CA ASN A 50 -5.12 7.25 0.11
C ASN A 50 -3.86 6.94 -0.72
N LEU A 51 -3.97 6.19 -1.81
CA LEU A 51 -2.85 5.93 -2.72
C LEU A 51 -2.50 7.20 -3.53
N ARG A 52 -1.22 7.55 -3.62
CA ARG A 52 -0.72 8.79 -4.25
C ARG A 52 0.53 8.61 -5.12
N ILE A 53 0.83 7.38 -5.54
CA ILE A 53 2.03 7.03 -6.34
C ILE A 53 2.27 7.98 -7.53
N TYR A 54 1.23 8.31 -8.30
CA TYR A 54 1.32 9.20 -9.48
C TYR A 54 0.65 10.56 -9.28
N SER A 55 0.28 10.90 -8.04
CA SER A 55 -0.50 12.10 -7.77
C SER A 55 0.39 13.33 -7.63
N LYS A 56 -0.11 14.46 -8.11
CA LYS A 56 0.44 15.80 -7.81
C LYS A 56 -0.08 16.36 -6.48
N GLU A 57 -1.05 15.68 -5.88
CA GLU A 57 -1.67 16.08 -4.64
C GLU A 57 -0.80 15.70 -3.44
N GLU A 58 -0.86 16.52 -2.41
CA GLU A 58 -0.34 16.16 -1.09
C GLU A 58 -1.30 15.19 -0.39
N VAL A 59 -0.78 14.47 0.59
CA VAL A 59 -1.56 13.51 1.39
C VAL A 59 -2.17 14.23 2.58
N GLU A 60 -3.46 14.04 2.81
CA GLU A 60 -4.06 14.42 4.09
C GLU A 60 -3.48 13.51 5.19
N THR A 61 -2.71 14.11 6.10
CA THR A 61 -2.07 13.39 7.20
C THR A 61 -2.77 13.70 8.51
N THR A 62 -2.95 12.67 9.33
CA THR A 62 -3.40 12.84 10.71
C THR A 62 -2.19 12.68 11.62
N ILE A 63 -1.85 13.71 12.39
CA ILE A 63 -0.71 13.67 13.30
C ILE A 63 -1.15 12.98 14.60
N PHE A 64 -0.51 11.87 14.92
CA PHE A 64 -0.71 11.17 16.19
C PHE A 64 0.35 11.60 17.20
N ASN A 65 -0.06 12.33 18.23
CA ASN A 65 0.80 12.61 19.37
C ASN A 65 0.87 11.35 20.24
N GLY A 66 2.03 10.67 20.25
CA GLY A 66 2.28 9.39 20.92
C GLY A 66 2.11 9.36 22.45
N THR A 67 1.51 10.38 23.05
CA THR A 67 1.14 10.43 24.45
C THR A 67 -0.33 10.08 24.62
N PHE A 68 -0.70 8.81 24.42
CA PHE A 68 -1.69 8.07 25.22
C PHE A 68 -2.00 6.73 24.55
N HIS A 69 -2.35 5.73 25.38
CA HIS A 69 -3.06 4.50 25.04
C HIS A 69 -4.44 4.79 24.43
N SER A 70 -4.48 5.51 23.33
CA SER A 70 -5.70 5.82 22.63
C SER A 70 -5.81 4.87 21.46
N THR A 71 -6.66 3.86 21.61
CA THR A 71 -7.09 2.96 20.54
C THR A 71 -7.97 3.74 19.57
N HIS A 72 -7.37 4.64 18.79
CA HIS A 72 -8.08 5.28 17.68
C HIS A 72 -8.25 4.26 16.57
N VAL A 73 -9.50 3.94 16.26
CA VAL A 73 -9.82 3.20 15.04
C VAL A 73 -9.58 4.13 13.87
N LEU A 74 -8.56 3.82 13.05
CA LEU A 74 -8.19 4.64 11.90
C LEU A 74 -9.20 4.48 10.75
N ASN A 75 -9.64 3.24 10.52
CA ASN A 75 -10.60 2.90 9.49
C ASN A 75 -11.27 1.56 9.79
N THR A 76 -12.45 1.34 9.22
CA THR A 76 -13.16 0.06 9.25
C THR A 76 -13.57 -0.31 7.84
N PHE A 77 -13.28 -1.55 7.45
CA PHE A 77 -13.61 -2.05 6.12
C PHE A 77 -14.51 -3.28 6.27
N GLU A 78 -15.64 -3.24 5.58
CA GLU A 78 -16.48 -4.42 5.34
C GLU A 78 -16.21 -4.91 3.91
N ILE A 79 -15.74 -6.15 3.79
CA ILE A 79 -15.35 -6.73 2.50
C ILE A 79 -16.34 -7.84 2.17
N GLU A 80 -17.18 -7.60 1.16
CA GLU A 80 -18.05 -8.61 0.57
C GLU A 80 -17.33 -9.20 -0.66
N ILE A 81 -17.15 -10.52 -0.68
CA ILE A 81 -16.66 -11.22 -1.86
C ILE A 81 -17.82 -11.92 -2.54
N ARG A 82 -18.01 -11.64 -3.83
CA ARG A 82 -18.97 -12.34 -4.66
C ARG A 82 -18.24 -13.31 -5.58
N GLU A 83 -18.63 -14.58 -5.55
CA GLU A 83 -18.01 -15.63 -6.37
C GLU A 83 -18.14 -15.36 -7.88
N ASN A 84 -19.14 -14.58 -8.31
CA ASN A 84 -19.30 -14.21 -9.71
C ASN A 84 -18.35 -13.09 -10.17
N GLU A 85 -17.56 -12.50 -9.28
CA GLU A 85 -16.57 -11.46 -9.59
C GLU A 85 -15.15 -12.05 -9.79
N THR A 86 -14.96 -13.36 -9.58
CA THR A 86 -13.66 -13.99 -9.85
C THR A 86 -13.42 -14.08 -11.36
N VAL A 87 -12.35 -13.44 -11.83
CA VAL A 87 -11.91 -13.49 -13.23
C VAL A 87 -11.48 -14.92 -13.63
N TYR A 88 -10.96 -15.70 -12.68
CA TYR A 88 -10.42 -17.04 -12.92
C TYR A 88 -11.19 -18.11 -12.14
N PRO A 89 -11.98 -18.97 -12.80
CA PRO A 89 -12.88 -19.92 -12.13
C PRO A 89 -12.16 -21.05 -11.36
N TRP A 90 -10.86 -21.25 -11.61
CA TRP A 90 -10.02 -22.21 -10.89
C TRP A 90 -9.30 -21.60 -9.67
N THR A 91 -9.50 -20.32 -9.40
CA THR A 91 -8.90 -19.65 -8.24
C THR A 91 -9.88 -19.61 -7.09
N VAL A 92 -9.38 -19.84 -5.86
CA VAL A 92 -10.16 -19.60 -4.65
C VAL A 92 -10.01 -18.12 -4.32
N PRO A 93 -11.10 -17.37 -4.12
CA PRO A 93 -11.00 -15.97 -3.76
C PRO A 93 -10.27 -15.84 -2.41
N GLN A 94 -9.30 -14.95 -2.37
CA GLN A 94 -8.50 -14.65 -1.18
C GLN A 94 -8.44 -13.15 -0.99
N ILE A 95 -8.39 -12.72 0.27
CA ILE A 95 -8.17 -11.32 0.62
C ILE A 95 -6.70 -11.20 1.00
N MET A 96 -6.00 -10.32 0.30
CA MET A 96 -4.63 -9.93 0.58
C MET A 96 -4.65 -8.50 1.12
N LEU A 97 -4.15 -8.31 2.34
CA LEU A 97 -4.08 -7.01 2.99
C LEU A 97 -2.64 -6.53 3.03
N SER A 98 -2.37 -5.35 2.50
CA SER A 98 -1.09 -4.65 2.69
C SER A 98 -1.32 -3.23 3.19
N ILE A 99 -0.43 -2.77 4.06
CA ILE A 99 -0.42 -1.41 4.60
C ILE A 99 0.97 -0.85 4.35
N HIS A 100 1.02 0.26 3.63
CA HIS A 100 2.28 0.84 3.15
C HIS A 100 2.18 2.36 3.04
N SER A 101 3.31 3.01 2.76
CA SER A 101 3.35 4.44 2.45
C SER A 101 2.47 4.75 1.23
N PRO A 102 1.73 5.87 1.21
CA PRO A 102 0.90 6.26 0.07
C PRO A 102 1.70 6.48 -1.24
N PHE A 103 3.02 6.58 -1.13
CA PHE A 103 3.94 6.81 -2.24
C PHE A 103 4.66 5.55 -2.72
N ASP A 104 4.56 4.46 -1.96
CA ASP A 104 5.22 3.20 -2.30
C ASP A 104 4.31 2.31 -3.15
N PRO A 105 4.79 1.79 -4.28
CA PRO A 105 4.13 0.68 -4.94
C PRO A 105 4.28 -0.59 -4.09
N VAL A 106 3.30 -1.48 -4.17
CA VAL A 106 3.27 -2.73 -3.39
C VAL A 106 2.91 -3.89 -4.29
N TYR A 107 3.63 -4.99 -4.11
CA TYR A 107 3.32 -6.25 -4.76
C TYR A 107 2.59 -7.20 -3.79
N PRO A 108 1.27 -7.38 -3.90
CA PRO A 108 0.47 -8.02 -2.87
C PRO A 108 0.81 -9.49 -2.64
N PHE A 109 1.38 -10.20 -3.62
CA PHE A 109 1.74 -11.62 -3.43
C PHE A 109 2.92 -11.85 -2.49
N TYR A 110 3.76 -10.84 -2.24
CA TYR A 110 4.92 -10.95 -1.35
C TYR A 110 4.83 -10.06 -0.12
N GLU A 111 4.08 -8.97 -0.22
CA GLU A 111 4.05 -7.90 0.78
C GLU A 111 2.69 -7.76 1.47
N ALA A 112 1.79 -8.74 1.28
CA ALA A 112 0.49 -8.75 1.92
C ALA A 112 0.33 -9.93 2.88
N GLU A 113 -0.54 -9.70 3.86
CA GLU A 113 -1.05 -10.72 4.76
C GLU A 113 -2.33 -11.34 4.18
N TYR A 114 -2.41 -12.67 4.23
CA TYR A 114 -3.58 -13.40 3.74
C TYR A 114 -4.66 -13.50 4.81
N LEU A 115 -5.83 -12.93 4.54
CA LEU A 115 -6.98 -13.00 5.43
C LEU A 115 -7.91 -14.14 5.03
N LYS A 116 -8.35 -14.93 6.01
CA LYS A 116 -9.40 -15.94 5.84
C LYS A 116 -10.78 -15.30 5.83
N LEU A 117 -11.63 -15.78 4.93
CA LEU A 117 -13.03 -15.37 4.80
C LEU A 117 -13.84 -15.73 6.05
N GLY A 118 -14.92 -14.98 6.30
CA GLY A 118 -15.84 -15.23 7.42
C GLY A 118 -15.29 -14.87 8.81
N HIS A 119 -14.15 -14.19 8.87
CA HIS A 119 -13.50 -13.79 10.11
C HIS A 119 -13.47 -12.27 10.26
N MET A 120 -13.40 -11.81 11.50
CA MET A 120 -13.16 -10.41 11.82
C MET A 120 -11.71 -10.25 12.27
N TYR A 121 -11.05 -9.20 11.78
CA TYR A 121 -9.65 -8.91 12.07
C TYR A 121 -9.51 -7.58 12.77
N LEU A 122 -8.76 -7.58 13.87
CA LEU A 122 -8.22 -6.37 14.47
C LEU A 122 -6.79 -6.20 13.97
N ILE A 123 -6.55 -5.15 13.20
CA ILE A 123 -5.23 -4.83 12.65
C ILE A 123 -4.64 -3.69 13.46
N SER A 124 -3.54 -3.96 14.14
CA SER A 124 -2.79 -2.95 14.89
C SER A 124 -1.53 -2.59 14.11
N ILE A 125 -1.26 -1.30 13.98
CA ILE A 125 -0.14 -0.78 13.21
C ILE A 125 0.81 -0.07 14.17
N ARG A 126 2.10 -0.37 14.05
CA ARG A 126 3.16 0.39 14.70
C ARG A 126 3.95 1.14 13.64
N ILE A 127 3.89 2.47 13.72
CA ILE A 127 4.69 3.35 12.86
C ILE A 127 6.09 3.42 13.45
N GLU A 128 7.07 3.22 12.58
CA GLU A 128 8.49 3.35 12.89
C GLU A 128 9.09 4.28 11.85
N GLU A 129 9.82 5.28 12.32
CA GLU A 129 10.50 6.26 11.49
C GLU A 129 11.99 6.21 11.77
N GLU A 130 12.78 6.29 10.72
CA GLU A 130 14.24 6.38 10.80
C GLU A 130 14.67 7.76 10.29
N HIS A 131 15.23 8.57 11.17
CA HIS A 131 15.75 9.90 10.86
C HIS A 131 17.27 9.81 10.70
N LEU A 132 17.72 9.78 9.46
CA LEU A 132 19.14 9.74 9.12
C LEU A 132 19.73 11.15 9.12
N LEU A 133 21.00 11.29 9.49
CA LEU A 133 21.67 12.58 9.55
C LEU A 133 21.96 13.14 8.16
N GLU A 134 21.77 14.44 7.99
CA GLU A 134 22.15 15.14 6.76
C GLU A 134 23.68 15.17 6.57
N TYR A 135 24.15 15.70 5.44
CA TYR A 135 25.58 15.94 5.21
C TYR A 135 26.23 16.67 6.42
N PRO A 136 27.45 16.30 6.89
CA PRO A 136 28.48 15.50 6.23
C PRO A 136 28.48 14.00 6.57
N TYR A 137 27.42 13.49 7.20
CA TYR A 137 27.34 12.07 7.51
C TYR A 137 27.10 11.27 6.23
N GLN A 138 27.76 10.12 6.09
CA GLN A 138 27.59 9.23 4.94
C GLN A 138 26.27 8.48 5.05
N THR A 139 25.15 9.17 4.77
CA THR A 139 23.82 8.56 4.81
C THR A 139 23.35 8.07 3.45
N ASN A 140 24.02 8.46 2.35
CA ASN A 140 23.67 8.13 0.96
C ASN A 140 22.15 8.17 0.71
N CYS A 141 21.47 9.13 1.35
CA CYS A 141 20.03 9.31 1.26
C CYS A 141 19.70 10.27 0.13
N THR A 142 18.61 9.98 -0.56
CA THR A 142 17.99 10.89 -1.52
C THR A 142 16.73 11.46 -0.92
N ASP A 143 16.63 12.80 -0.86
CA ASP A 143 15.39 13.48 -0.50
C ASP A 143 14.45 13.52 -1.71
N TYR A 144 13.61 12.49 -1.81
CA TYR A 144 12.65 12.34 -2.89
C TYR A 144 11.55 13.39 -2.88
N GLU A 145 11.17 13.90 -1.71
CA GLU A 145 10.14 14.92 -1.60
C GLU A 145 10.66 16.26 -2.15
N TYR A 146 11.87 16.65 -1.74
CA TYR A 146 12.55 17.82 -2.29
C TYR A 146 12.72 17.73 -3.82
N LEU A 147 13.13 16.58 -4.35
CA LEU A 147 13.28 16.37 -5.79
C LEU A 147 11.94 16.46 -6.53
N TRP A 148 10.88 15.89 -5.97
CA TRP A 148 9.54 15.96 -6.54
C TRP A 148 9.02 17.39 -6.61
N GLU A 149 9.17 18.16 -5.52
CA GLU A 149 8.80 19.58 -5.48
C GLU A 149 9.58 20.39 -6.53
N LYS A 150 10.90 20.22 -6.58
CA LYS A 150 11.79 20.90 -7.53
C LYS A 150 11.44 20.59 -8.99
N ASN A 151 10.94 19.39 -9.26
CA ASN A 151 10.54 18.94 -10.59
C ASN A 151 9.06 19.22 -10.92
N ASN A 152 8.48 20.30 -10.40
CA ASN A 152 7.08 20.67 -10.63
C ASN A 152 6.09 19.55 -10.26
N LYS A 153 6.34 18.88 -9.12
CA LYS A 153 5.52 17.78 -8.62
C LYS A 153 5.47 16.60 -9.60
N THR A 154 6.63 16.22 -10.14
CA THR A 154 6.79 15.06 -11.03
C THR A 154 7.98 14.21 -10.61
N GLY A 155 7.92 12.91 -10.90
CA GLY A 155 8.93 11.94 -10.49
C GLY A 155 8.55 11.16 -9.22
N PRO A 156 9.44 10.28 -8.76
CA PRO A 156 9.20 9.37 -7.66
C PRO A 156 9.29 10.10 -6.32
N ARG A 157 8.43 9.72 -5.38
CA ARG A 157 8.41 10.25 -4.00
C ARG A 157 8.96 9.27 -2.96
N SER A 158 9.52 8.15 -3.42
CA SER A 158 10.18 7.16 -2.59
C SER A 158 11.21 6.36 -3.38
N GLN A 159 12.11 5.68 -2.68
CA GLN A 159 13.10 4.78 -3.29
C GLN A 159 12.44 3.66 -4.09
N LYS A 160 11.37 3.08 -3.53
CA LYS A 160 10.67 1.96 -4.16
C LYS A 160 9.99 2.41 -5.46
N MET A 161 9.33 3.56 -5.42
CA MET A 161 8.75 4.18 -6.61
C MET A 161 9.83 4.57 -7.64
N CYS A 162 11.01 5.02 -7.20
CA CYS A 162 12.11 5.34 -8.11
C CYS A 162 12.59 4.09 -8.87
N THR A 163 12.69 2.98 -8.17
CA THR A 163 13.09 1.67 -8.71
C THR A 163 12.08 1.18 -9.75
N ASP A 164 10.79 1.21 -9.42
CA ASP A 164 9.72 0.87 -10.35
C ASP A 164 9.68 1.81 -11.56
N TRP A 165 9.81 3.12 -11.33
CA TRP A 165 9.78 4.11 -12.40
C TRP A 165 10.97 3.97 -13.36
N CYS A 166 12.16 3.62 -12.86
CA CYS A 166 13.32 3.32 -13.68
C CYS A 166 13.04 2.12 -14.62
N PHE A 167 12.47 1.04 -14.09
CA PHE A 167 12.10 -0.12 -14.88
C PHE A 167 11.11 0.21 -16.00
N TRP A 168 10.05 0.96 -15.66
CA TRP A 168 9.07 1.43 -16.64
C TRP A 168 9.70 2.23 -17.77
N ASN A 169 10.58 3.17 -17.42
CA ASN A 169 11.26 3.99 -18.43
C ASN A 169 12.22 3.15 -19.30
N TYR A 170 12.80 2.08 -18.75
CA TYR A 170 13.64 1.15 -19.51
C TYR A 170 12.84 0.29 -20.49
N LEU A 171 11.67 -0.22 -20.10
CA LEU A 171 10.82 -1.07 -20.95
C LEU A 171 9.97 -0.30 -21.96
N LYS A 172 9.66 0.97 -21.67
CA LYS A 172 8.84 1.83 -22.55
C LYS A 172 9.23 1.83 -24.04
N PRO A 173 10.52 1.74 -24.44
CA PRO A 173 10.91 1.63 -25.84
C PRO A 173 10.73 0.23 -26.46
N CYS A 174 10.62 -0.82 -25.63
CA CYS A 174 10.54 -2.22 -26.06
C CYS A 174 9.09 -2.65 -26.32
N ASP A 175 8.16 -2.18 -25.50
CA ASP A 175 6.75 -2.55 -25.62
C ASP A 175 5.96 -1.42 -26.29
N TYR A 176 5.56 -1.65 -27.54
CA TYR A 176 4.61 -0.80 -28.27
C TYR A 176 3.18 -0.83 -27.67
N CYS A 177 2.99 -1.34 -26.45
CA CYS A 177 1.73 -1.41 -25.75
C CYS A 177 1.90 -0.86 -24.33
N ASP A 178 1.22 0.25 -24.06
CA ASP A 178 1.02 0.80 -22.73
C ASP A 178 0.07 -0.17 -21.99
N GLU A 179 0.60 -1.27 -21.44
CA GLU A 179 -0.19 -2.32 -20.75
C GLU A 179 -0.78 -1.85 -19.41
N GLY A 180 -0.68 -0.56 -19.10
CA GLY A 180 -1.01 0.01 -17.81
C GLY A 180 0.16 -0.09 -16.84
N VAL A 181 -0.02 0.49 -15.65
CA VAL A 181 0.98 0.44 -14.59
C VAL A 181 1.07 -1.00 -14.08
N ILE A 182 2.09 -1.75 -14.51
CA ILE A 182 2.43 -3.03 -13.89
C ILE A 182 3.38 -2.72 -12.71
N ILE A 183 3.19 -3.37 -11.58
CA ILE A 183 4.12 -3.27 -10.44
C ILE A 183 4.92 -4.56 -10.48
N GLU A 184 6.23 -4.48 -10.75
CA GLU A 184 7.07 -5.66 -10.84
C GLU A 184 7.73 -6.02 -9.52
N GLU A 185 8.01 -7.32 -9.37
CA GLU A 185 8.47 -7.91 -8.12
C GLU A 185 9.81 -7.35 -7.65
N LYS A 186 10.71 -6.96 -8.56
CA LYS A 186 12.06 -6.38 -8.30
C LYS A 186 12.81 -6.12 -9.62
N PRO A 187 12.91 -4.88 -10.11
CA PRO A 187 13.76 -4.58 -11.27
C PRO A 187 15.23 -4.39 -10.87
N ILE A 188 15.70 -5.12 -9.85
CA ILE A 188 17.00 -4.94 -9.19
C ILE A 188 18.14 -4.99 -10.22
N TRP A 189 18.09 -5.91 -11.19
CA TRP A 189 19.16 -6.06 -12.18
C TRP A 189 19.33 -4.87 -13.13
N ILE A 190 18.31 -4.03 -13.29
CA ILE A 190 18.31 -2.91 -14.25
C ILE A 190 18.58 -1.59 -13.53
N CYS A 191 18.12 -1.45 -12.29
CA CYS A 191 18.06 -0.18 -11.56
C CYS A 191 18.90 -0.15 -10.27
N GLU A 192 19.82 -1.10 -10.08
CA GLU A 192 20.70 -1.27 -8.90
C GLU A 192 21.57 -0.04 -8.53
N TYR A 193 21.68 0.95 -9.41
CA TYR A 193 22.57 2.11 -9.27
C TYR A 193 21.87 3.46 -9.46
N VAL A 194 20.54 3.51 -9.41
CA VAL A 194 19.74 4.74 -9.58
C VAL A 194 19.36 5.35 -8.23
#